data_AF-A0A2N2C4V1-F1
#
_entry.id   AF-A0A2N2C4V1-F1
#
_cell.length_a   1.000
_cell.length_b   1.000
_cell.length_c   1.000
_cell.angle_alpha   90.00
_cell.angle_beta   90.00
_cell.angle_gamma   90.00
#
_symmetry.space_group_name_H-M   'P 1'
#
loop_
_entity.id
_entity.type
_entity.pdbx_description
1 polymer ?
#
loop_
_entity_poly.entity_id
_entity_poly.type
_entity_poly.pdbx_seq_one_letter_code
_entity_poly.pdbx_strand_id
1 'polypeptide(L)' 'MKIVVIGGGIGGYTAAIKAAQYRAEVVLIEKGKLGGTCLNRGCIPTKAFLHDAHIIDAVRTS' A
#
# COMPACT_ATOMS: atom_id res chain seq x y z
N MET A 1 23.37 11.51 4.67
CA MET A 1 23.12 10.06 4.45
C MET A 1 22.27 9.93 3.19
N LYS A 2 22.62 9.02 2.26
CA LYS A 2 21.88 8.79 1.02
C LYS A 2 21.28 7.39 1.02
N ILE A 3 20.00 7.26 0.68
CA ILE A 3 19.28 5.98 0.71
C ILE A 3 18.54 5.80 -0.61
N VAL A 4 18.71 4.63 -1.22
CA VAL A 4 17.91 4.21 -2.38
C VAL A 4 16.99 3.08 -1.93
N VAL A 5 15.69 3.24 -2.15
CA VAL A 5 14.67 2.23 -1.87
C VAL A 5 14.16 1.67 -3.19
N ILE A 6 14.32 0.35 -3.37
CA ILE A 6 13.84 -0.36 -4.55
C ILE A 6 12.55 -1.11 -4.17
N GLY A 7 11.44 -0.73 -4.79
CA GLY A 7 10.11 -1.22 -4.50
C GLY A 7 9.31 -0.24 -3.63
N GLY A 8 8.23 0.30 -4.19
CA GLY A 8 7.28 1.21 -3.56
C GLY A 8 6.07 0.50 -2.94
N GLY A 9 6.23 -0.73 -2.46
CA GLY A 9 5.25 -1.41 -1.61
C GLY A 9 5.13 -0.76 -0.22
N ILE A 10 4.21 -1.23 0.62
CA ILE A 10 3.95 -0.65 1.96
C ILE A 10 5.23 -0.48 2.77
N GLY A 11 6.09 -1.49 2.86
CA GLY A 11 7.37 -1.35 3.57
C GLY A 11 8.34 -0.37 2.91
N GLY A 12 8.38 -0.34 1.58
CA GLY A 12 9.33 0.47 0.84
C GLY A 12 9.02 1.96 0.92
N TYR A 13 7.80 2.38 0.55
CA TYR A 13 7.47 3.80 0.60
C TYR A 13 7.39 4.33 2.05
N THR A 14 6.99 3.52 3.03
CA THR A 14 7.03 3.95 4.44
C THR A 14 8.46 4.09 4.96
N ALA A 15 9.36 3.17 4.62
CA ALA A 15 10.78 3.30 4.96
C ALA A 15 11.41 4.54 4.29
N ALA A 16 11.10 4.79 3.02
CA ALA A 16 11.57 5.98 2.30
C ALA A 16 11.09 7.28 2.96
N ILE A 17 9.80 7.37 3.30
CA ILE A 17 9.24 8.53 4.03
C ILE A 17 9.92 8.69 5.39
N LYS A 18 10.09 7.60 6.15
CA LYS A 18 10.71 7.64 7.47
C LYS A 18 12.17 8.09 7.39
N ALA A 19 12.92 7.63 6.40
CA ALA A 19 14.29 8.06 6.14
C ALA A 19 14.36 9.55 5.77
N ALA A 20 13.44 10.04 4.93
CA ALA A 20 13.36 11.46 4.57
C ALA A 20 13.04 12.34 5.79
N GLN A 21 12.19 11.88 6.71
CA GLN A 21 11.91 12.58 7.98
C GLN A 21 13.17 12.75 8.85
N TYR A 22 14.12 11.82 8.75
CA TYR A 22 15.44 11.92 9.40
C TYR A 22 16.48 12.67 8.55
N ARG A 23 16.03 13.48 7.59
CA ARG A 23 16.88 14.32 6.70
C ARG A 23 17.87 13.52 5.84
N ALA A 24 17.59 12.25 5.57
CA ALA A 24 18.31 11.51 4.55
C ALA A 24 17.89 12.01 3.16
N GLU A 25 18.83 12.01 2.22
CA GLU A 25 18.52 12.19 0.79
C GLU A 25 18.04 10.83 0.26
N VAL A 26 16.77 10.75 -0.14
CA VAL A 26 16.12 9.47 -0.48
C VAL A 26 15.67 9.46 -1.93
N VAL A 27 15.97 8.38 -2.64
CA VAL A 27 15.38 8.06 -3.95
C VAL A 27 14.57 6.77 -3.80
N LEU A 28 13.30 6.79 -4.18
CA LEU A 28 12.45 5.61 -4.26
C LEU A 28 12.18 5.26 -5.72
N ILE A 29 12.37 3.99 -6.08
CA ILE A 29 12.15 3.48 -7.42
C ILE A 29 11.08 2.40 -7.36
N GLU A 30 9.99 2.57 -8.09
CA GLU A 30 8.92 1.59 -8.26
C GLU A 30 8.61 1.45 -9.75
N LYS A 31 8.46 0.21 -10.22
CA LYS A 31 8.17 -0.10 -11.63
C LYS A 31 6.67 0.06 -11.94
N GLY A 32 5.81 -0.28 -10.99
CA GLY A 32 4.37 -0.29 -11.14
C GLY A 32 3.67 0.82 -10.36
N LYS A 33 2.51 0.50 -9.79
CA LYS A 33 1.77 1.43 -8.92
C LYS A 33 2.38 1.47 -7.52
N LEU A 34 2.52 2.68 -6.98
CA LEU A 34 2.85 2.89 -5.56
C LEU A 34 1.85 2.15 -4.66
N GLY A 35 2.35 1.68 -3.51
CA GLY A 35 1.60 0.84 -2.57
C GLY A 35 1.75 -0.66 -2.80
N GLY A 36 2.32 -1.07 -3.94
CA GLY A 36 2.65 -2.47 -4.24
C GLY A 36 1.44 -3.40 -4.16
N THR A 37 1.68 -4.67 -3.81
CA THR A 37 0.64 -5.70 -3.81
C THR A 37 -0.49 -5.39 -2.83
N CYS A 38 -0.17 -5.08 -1.57
CA CYS A 38 -1.17 -4.96 -0.51
C CYS A 38 -2.20 -3.85 -0.82
N LEU A 39 -1.75 -2.69 -1.30
CA LEU A 39 -2.65 -1.58 -1.62
C LEU A 39 -3.43 -1.82 -2.93
N ASN A 40 -2.79 -2.37 -3.96
CA ASN A 40 -3.37 -2.36 -5.31
C ASN A 40 -4.09 -3.64 -5.69
N ARG A 41 -3.69 -4.80 -5.14
CA ARG A 41 -4.19 -6.12 -5.57
C ARG A 41 -4.05 -7.19 -4.48
N GLY A 42 -4.17 -6.79 -3.22
CA GLY A 42 -3.94 -7.65 -2.08
C GLY A 42 -4.90 -7.28 -0.95
N CYS A 43 -4.37 -7.18 0.26
CA CYS A 43 -5.18 -7.08 1.46
C CYS A 43 -6.22 -5.94 1.44
N ILE A 44 -5.85 -4.76 0.93
CA ILE A 44 -6.76 -3.60 0.94
C ILE A 44 -7.97 -3.83 0.00
N PRO A 45 -7.80 -4.14 -1.31
CA PRO A 45 -8.92 -4.49 -2.17
C PRO A 45 -9.73 -5.69 -1.67
N THR A 46 -9.08 -6.73 -1.15
CA THR A 46 -9.78 -7.91 -0.65
C THR A 46 -10.71 -7.58 0.52
N LYS A 47 -10.30 -6.70 1.43
CA LYS A 47 -11.15 -6.29 2.55
C LYS A 47 -12.30 -5.37 2.12
N ALA A 48 -12.08 -4.51 1.12
CA ALA A 48 -13.16 -3.71 0.53
C ALA A 48 -14.23 -4.62 -0.08
N PHE A 49 -13.84 -5.58 -0.93
CA PHE A 49 -14.80 -6.51 -1.54
C PHE A 49 -15.51 -7.41 -0.53
N LEU A 50 -14.82 -7.85 0.52
CA LEU A 50 -15.46 -8.64 1.57
C LEU A 50 -16.53 -7.82 2.32
N HIS A 51 -16.27 -6.53 2.56
CA HIS A 51 -17.25 -5.64 3.17
C HIS A 51 -18.48 -5.44 2.27
N ASP A 52 -18.26 -5.18 0.98
CA ASP A 52 -19.35 -5.05 0.01
C ASP A 52 -20.18 -6.34 -0.07
N ALA A 53 -19.52 -7.51 -0.04
CA ALA A 53 -20.20 -8.80 -0.03
C ALA A 53 -21.09 -8.97 1.21
N HIS A 54 -20.62 -8.56 2.40
CA HIS A 54 -21.45 -8.59 3.62
C HIS A 54 -22.65 -7.65 3.53
N ILE A 55 -22.51 -6.47 2.92
CA ILE A 55 -23.63 -5.55 2.71
C ILE A 55 -24.67 -6.16 1.78
N ILE A 56 -24.23 -6.74 0.66
CA ILE A 56 -25.15 -7.38 -0.32
C ILE A 56 -25.89 -8.56 0.33
N ASP A 57 -25.20 -9.37 1.13
CA ASP A 57 -25.82 -10.51 1.81
C ASP A 57 -26.86 -10.05 2.85
N ALA A 58 -26.54 -9.00 3.62
CA ALA A 58 -27.47 -8.39 4.57
C ALA A 58 -28.73 -7.84 3.88
N VAL A 59 -28.58 -7.21 2.72
CA VAL A 59 -29.72 -6.69 1.92
C VAL A 59 -30.53 -7.83 1.29
N ARG A 60 -29.91 -8.97 0.95
CA ARG A 60 -30.64 -10.14 0.40
C ARG A 60 -31.43 -10.94 1.44
N THR A 61 -31.00 -10.89 2.70
CA THR A 61 -31.60 -11.67 3.81
C THR A 61 -32.55 -10.86 4.68
N SER A 62 -32.70 -9.56 4.39
CA SER A 62 -33.76 -8.69 4.95
C SER A 62 -35.03 -8.76 4.12
#